data_AF-A0A9X4L716-F1
#
_entry.id   AF-A0A9X4L716-F1
#
_cell.length_a   1.000
_cell.length_b   1.000
_cell.length_c   1.000
_cell.angle_alpha   90.00
_cell.angle_beta   90.00
_cell.angle_gamma   90.00
#
_symmetry.space_group_name_H-M   'P 1'
#
loop_
_entity.id
_entity.type
_entity.pdbx_description
1 polymer ?
#
loop_
_entity_poly.entity_id
_entity_poly.type
_entity_poly.pdbx_seq_one_letter_code
_entity_poly.pdbx_strand_id
1 'polypeptide(L)'
;MSGTELDLYKGDVSGVGSTFTLNDDPTKYSHLIVDISHEGGRHAVVSRVLTGSFLIRDFNLGNSGSGSVLMECYCNLDSTDPTQIELTNSVRIKTDTASGEEYNDLRILRIVGVAK
;
A
#
# COMPACT_ATOMS: atom_id res chain seq x y z
N MET A 1 -3.74 3.44 26.79
CA MET A 1 -4.87 2.83 26.05
C MET A 1 -4.26 2.13 24.86
N SER A 2 -4.33 0.79 24.82
CA SER A 2 -3.84 -0.01 23.70
C SER A 2 -4.95 -0.07 22.66
N GLY A 3 -4.70 0.46 21.45
CA GLY A 3 -5.59 0.22 20.32
C GLY A 3 -5.69 -1.27 20.03
N THR A 4 -6.84 -1.72 19.52
CA THR A 4 -6.99 -3.12 19.08
C THR A 4 -6.46 -3.23 17.66
N GLU A 5 -5.47 -4.11 17.46
CA GLU A 5 -4.90 -4.41 16.14
C GLU A 5 -5.54 -5.68 15.56
N LEU A 6 -5.90 -5.67 14.27
CA LEU A 6 -6.39 -6.84 13.54
C LEU A 6 -5.66 -7.01 12.21
N ASP A 7 -5.26 -8.24 11.90
CA ASP A 7 -4.73 -8.61 10.58
C ASP A 7 -5.86 -8.65 9.53
N LEU A 8 -5.95 -7.60 8.73
CA LEU A 8 -6.91 -7.50 7.62
C LEU A 8 -6.45 -8.28 6.40
N TYR A 9 -5.14 -8.37 6.19
CA TYR A 9 -4.56 -9.09 5.05
C TYR A 9 -3.18 -9.62 5.37
N LYS A 10 -2.87 -10.83 4.89
CA LYS A 10 -1.52 -11.41 4.84
C LYS A 10 -1.40 -12.18 3.53
N GLY A 11 -0.47 -11.76 2.69
CA GLY A 11 -0.33 -12.32 1.35
C GLY A 11 0.80 -11.66 0.58
N ASP A 12 0.62 -11.59 -0.72
CA ASP A 12 1.60 -11.07 -1.65
C ASP A 12 0.88 -10.66 -2.94
N VAL A 13 0.50 -9.39 -3.01
CA VAL A 13 -0.20 -8.82 -4.15
C VAL A 13 0.58 -7.63 -4.71
N SER A 14 0.67 -7.56 -6.03
CA SER A 14 1.39 -6.51 -6.74
C SER A 14 0.78 -6.25 -8.11
N GLY A 15 1.07 -5.07 -8.66
CA GLY A 15 0.69 -4.67 -10.01
C GLY A 15 -0.70 -4.04 -10.09
N VAL A 16 -0.81 -3.02 -10.95
CA VAL A 16 -2.08 -2.36 -11.26
C VAL A 16 -3.08 -3.35 -11.85
N GLY A 17 -4.34 -3.25 -11.43
CA GLY A 17 -5.44 -4.14 -11.80
C GLY A 17 -5.52 -5.42 -10.98
N SER A 18 -4.54 -5.69 -10.11
CA SER A 18 -4.62 -6.79 -9.16
C SER A 18 -5.67 -6.51 -8.10
N THR A 19 -6.38 -7.56 -7.71
CA THR A 19 -7.39 -7.51 -6.65
C THR A 19 -7.06 -8.46 -5.51
N PHE A 20 -7.55 -8.14 -4.32
CA PHE A 20 -7.45 -8.99 -3.14
C PHE A 20 -8.56 -8.68 -2.14
N THR A 21 -8.83 -9.61 -1.24
CA THR A 21 -9.89 -9.49 -0.23
C THR A 21 -9.30 -9.33 1.16
N LEU A 22 -9.87 -8.43 1.94
CA LEU A 22 -9.58 -8.22 3.36
C LEU A 22 -10.46 -9.12 4.24
N ASN A 23 -9.94 -9.50 5.40
CA ASN A 23 -10.67 -10.32 6.39
C ASN A 23 -11.77 -9.53 7.13
N ASP A 24 -11.71 -8.20 7.11
CA ASP A 24 -12.72 -7.32 7.69
C ASP A 24 -12.72 -5.97 6.95
N ASP A 25 -13.82 -5.23 7.12
CA ASP A 25 -14.03 -3.91 6.52
C ASP A 25 -13.00 -2.89 7.04
N PRO A 26 -12.11 -2.38 6.18
CA PRO A 26 -11.03 -1.47 6.58
C PRO A 26 -11.55 -0.11 7.06
N THR A 27 -12.80 0.26 6.73
CA THR A 27 -13.40 1.55 7.14
C THR A 27 -13.70 1.61 8.63
N LYS A 28 -13.73 0.47 9.32
CA LYS A 28 -13.93 0.38 10.79
C LYS A 28 -12.70 0.82 11.59
N TYR A 29 -11.53 0.92 10.94
CA TYR A 29 -10.26 1.17 11.60
C TYR A 29 -9.85 2.64 11.43
N SER A 30 -9.23 3.20 12.47
CA SER A 30 -8.78 4.60 12.43
C SER A 30 -7.53 4.77 11.58
N HIS A 31 -6.67 3.75 11.56
CA HIS A 31 -5.43 3.72 10.79
C HIS A 31 -5.21 2.32 10.22
N LEU A 32 -4.45 2.27 9.13
CA LEU A 32 -3.94 1.06 8.53
C LEU A 32 -2.41 1.08 8.62
N ILE A 33 -1.80 -0.04 8.98
CA ILE A 33 -0.36 -0.27 8.82
C ILE A 33 -0.21 -1.26 7.67
N VAL A 34 0.52 -0.86 6.64
CA VAL A 34 0.70 -1.64 5.41
C VAL A 34 2.15 -2.01 5.26
N ASP A 35 2.46 -3.30 5.39
CA ASP A 35 3.81 -3.81 5.14
C ASP A 35 3.97 -4.02 3.64
N ILE A 36 4.98 -3.38 3.06
CA ILE A 36 5.27 -3.39 1.64
C ILE A 36 6.69 -3.86 1.34
N SER A 37 6.92 -4.32 0.12
CA SER A 37 8.24 -4.56 -0.45
C SER A 37 8.35 -3.89 -1.81
N HIS A 38 9.48 -3.24 -2.05
CA HIS A 38 9.81 -2.60 -3.32
C HIS A 38 11.34 -2.53 -3.46
N GLU A 39 11.83 -1.84 -4.48
CA GLU A 39 13.27 -1.72 -4.75
C GLU A 39 14.09 -1.10 -3.61
N GLY A 40 13.50 -0.19 -2.84
CA GLY A 40 14.12 0.40 -1.66
C GLY A 40 14.18 -0.54 -0.44
N GLY A 41 13.53 -1.71 -0.51
CA GLY A 41 13.49 -2.71 0.55
C GLY A 41 12.09 -2.96 1.09
N ARG A 42 12.02 -3.46 2.33
CA ARG A 42 10.77 -3.73 3.04
C ARG A 42 10.47 -2.63 4.04
N HIS A 43 9.31 -2.00 3.89
CA HIS A 43 8.89 -0.84 4.68
C HIS A 43 7.50 -1.09 5.28
N ALA A 44 7.17 -0.37 6.35
CA ALA A 44 5.82 -0.32 6.90
C ALA A 44 5.29 1.11 6.72
N VAL A 45 4.15 1.24 6.03
CA VAL A 45 3.53 2.54 5.71
C VAL A 45 2.25 2.70 6.53
N VAL A 46 2.10 3.85 7.17
CA VAL A 46 0.84 4.20 7.84
C VAL A 46 -0.08 4.89 6.85
N SER A 47 -1.31 4.41 6.75
CA SER A 47 -2.35 4.96 5.91
C SER A 47 -3.69 5.01 6.65
N ARG A 48 -4.74 5.46 5.96
CA ARG A 48 -6.13 5.43 6.42
C ARG A 48 -7.05 5.35 5.22
N VAL A 49 -8.25 4.80 5.42
CA VAL A 49 -9.29 4.85 4.40
C VAL A 49 -9.78 6.29 4.21
N LEU A 50 -9.81 6.73 2.96
CA LEU A 50 -10.32 8.00 2.46
C LEU A 50 -11.35 7.68 1.37
N THR A 51 -12.62 8.06 1.56
CA THR A 51 -13.72 7.97 0.58
C THR A 51 -13.50 6.92 -0.54
N GLY A 52 -13.63 5.64 -0.18
CA GLY A 52 -13.55 4.52 -1.14
C GLY A 52 -12.13 4.10 -1.56
N SER A 53 -11.07 4.58 -0.92
CA SER A 53 -9.69 4.15 -1.19
C SER A 53 -8.79 4.29 0.04
N PHE A 54 -7.58 3.73 0.00
CA PHE A 54 -6.47 4.20 0.84
C PHE A 54 -5.20 4.31 -0.02
N LEU A 55 -4.30 5.21 0.36
CA LEU A 55 -3.07 5.48 -0.39
C LEU A 55 -1.88 4.85 0.32
N ILE A 56 -1.08 4.10 -0.42
CA ILE A 56 0.28 3.74 -0.03
C ILE A 56 1.21 4.73 -0.72
N ARG A 57 1.93 5.53 0.07
CA ARG A 57 2.96 6.44 -0.44
C ARG A 57 4.21 6.25 0.40
N ASP A 58 5.31 5.92 -0.25
CA ASP A 58 6.58 5.64 0.41
C ASP A 58 7.74 6.24 -0.38
N PHE A 59 8.72 6.79 0.34
CA PHE A 59 9.87 7.46 -0.24
C PHE A 59 11.17 6.89 0.36
N ASN A 60 12.01 6.34 -0.50
CA ASN A 60 13.31 5.80 -0.14
C ASN A 60 14.41 6.68 -0.75
N LEU A 61 15.36 7.15 0.05
CA LEU A 61 16.43 8.06 -0.37
C LEU A 61 17.71 7.36 -0.87
N GLY A 62 17.60 6.14 -1.40
CA GLY A 62 18.71 5.48 -2.10
C GLY A 62 19.49 4.45 -1.30
N ASN A 63 18.80 3.66 -0.48
CA ASN A 63 19.42 2.49 0.17
C ASN A 63 19.63 1.30 -0.80
N SER A 64 19.30 1.45 -2.09
CA SER A 64 19.31 0.41 -3.12
C SER A 64 20.40 0.55 -4.18
N GLY A 65 21.22 1.61 -4.13
CA GLY A 65 22.21 1.90 -5.19
C GLY A 65 21.61 2.42 -6.50
N SER A 66 20.29 2.68 -6.54
CA SER A 66 19.53 3.16 -7.71
C SER A 66 18.87 4.53 -7.48
N GLY A 67 19.52 5.39 -6.69
CA GLY A 67 19.02 6.72 -6.36
C GLY A 67 17.77 6.72 -5.47
N SER A 68 17.15 7.90 -5.32
CA SER A 68 15.92 8.05 -4.54
C SER A 68 14.72 7.54 -5.33
N VAL A 69 13.82 6.84 -4.64
CA VAL A 69 12.61 6.23 -5.18
C VAL A 69 11.39 6.77 -4.44
N LEU A 70 10.44 7.36 -5.15
CA LEU A 70 9.08 7.61 -4.66
C LEU A 70 8.14 6.59 -5.28
N MET A 71 7.31 5.92 -4.48
CA MET A 71 6.18 5.17 -5.01
C MET A 71 4.84 5.56 -4.40
N GLU A 72 3.82 5.43 -5.23
CA GLU A 72 2.43 5.70 -4.90
C GLU A 72 1.56 4.56 -5.42
N CYS A 73 0.63 4.09 -4.59
CA CYS A 73 -0.37 3.08 -4.97
C CYS A 73 -1.72 3.35 -4.31
N TYR A 74 -2.76 3.47 -5.12
CA TYR A 74 -4.13 3.63 -4.65
C TYR A 74 -4.77 2.26 -4.53
N CYS A 75 -5.21 1.93 -3.32
CA CYS A 75 -5.97 0.73 -3.03
C CYS A 75 -7.45 1.12 -2.97
N ASN A 76 -8.18 0.90 -4.05
CA ASN A 76 -9.59 1.27 -4.14
C ASN A 76 -10.46 0.17 -3.54
N LEU A 77 -11.44 0.58 -2.75
CA LEU A 77 -12.42 -0.30 -2.14
C LEU A 77 -13.60 -0.43 -3.11
N ASP A 78 -14.14 -1.64 -3.25
CA ASP A 78 -15.43 -1.80 -3.91
C ASP A 78 -16.54 -1.09 -3.12
N SER A 79 -17.41 -0.38 -3.84
CA SER A 79 -18.47 0.45 -3.24
C SER A 79 -19.59 -0.35 -2.56
N THR A 80 -19.73 -1.63 -2.91
CA THR A 80 -20.73 -2.55 -2.37
C THR A 80 -20.16 -3.52 -1.34
N ASP A 81 -18.88 -3.89 -1.48
CA ASP A 81 -18.12 -4.70 -0.53
C ASP A 81 -16.74 -4.05 -0.25
N PRO A 82 -16.62 -3.23 0.81
CA PRO A 82 -15.38 -2.54 1.17
C PRO A 82 -14.19 -3.47 1.48
N THR A 83 -14.41 -4.78 1.61
CA THR A 83 -13.34 -5.76 1.80
C THR A 83 -12.63 -6.12 0.49
N GLN A 84 -13.24 -5.87 -0.66
CA GLN A 84 -12.61 -6.07 -1.96
C GLN A 84 -11.77 -4.86 -2.33
N ILE A 85 -10.49 -5.10 -2.61
CA ILE A 85 -9.53 -4.06 -2.94
C ILE A 85 -9.00 -4.26 -4.35
N GLU A 86 -8.95 -3.19 -5.14
CA GLU A 86 -8.26 -3.12 -6.43
C GLU A 86 -7.06 -2.17 -6.33
N LEU A 87 -5.92 -2.60 -6.85
CA LEU A 87 -4.74 -1.75 -6.98
C LEU A 87 -4.83 -0.89 -8.24
N THR A 88 -4.83 0.42 -8.06
CA THR A 88 -4.78 1.39 -9.15
C THR A 88 -3.58 2.32 -8.98
N ASN A 89 -3.00 2.72 -10.11
CA ASN A 89 -1.82 3.60 -10.24
C ASN A 89 -0.62 3.15 -9.41
N SER A 90 0.36 2.47 -10.01
CA SER A 90 1.68 2.24 -9.38
C SER A 90 2.73 3.10 -10.09
N VAL A 91 2.97 4.30 -9.55
CA VAL A 91 3.97 5.24 -10.11
C VAL A 91 5.26 5.09 -9.31
N ARG A 92 6.40 4.99 -10.01
CA ARG A 92 7.75 4.97 -9.44
C ARG A 92 8.59 6.10 -10.04
N ILE A 93 9.11 7.00 -9.22
CA ILE A 93 10.02 8.06 -9.67
C ILE A 93 11.42 7.77 -9.14
N LYS A 94 12.39 7.61 -10.04
CA LYS A 94 13.82 7.48 -9.75
C LYS A 94 14.57 8.77 -10.04
N THR A 95 15.45 9.18 -9.13
CA THR A 95 16.24 10.41 -9.32
C THR A 95 17.52 10.21 -10.16
N ASP A 96 17.98 8.97 -10.36
CA ASP A 96 19.13 8.65 -11.23
C ASP A 96 18.72 8.30 -12.67
N THR A 97 17.50 7.79 -12.85
CA THR A 97 16.82 7.61 -14.13
C THR A 97 15.45 8.28 -14.06
N ALA A 98 15.39 9.58 -14.33
CA ALA A 98 14.12 10.29 -14.48
C ALA A 98 13.40 9.87 -15.80
N SER A 99 13.18 8.57 -16.01
CA SER A 99 12.55 8.04 -17.22
C SER A 99 11.02 8.15 -17.20
N GLY A 100 10.41 8.40 -16.02
CA GLY A 100 8.96 8.52 -15.88
C GLY A 100 8.19 7.24 -16.24
N GLU A 101 8.87 6.10 -16.30
CA GLU A 101 8.25 4.81 -16.63
C GLU A 101 7.41 4.31 -15.46
N GLU A 102 6.20 3.82 -15.77
CA GLU A 102 5.34 3.13 -14.81
C GLU A 102 5.95 1.76 -14.48
N TYR A 103 6.29 1.54 -13.21
CA TYR A 103 6.86 0.29 -12.72
C TYR A 103 5.98 -0.30 -11.62
N ASN A 104 5.64 -1.58 -11.76
CA ASN A 104 4.69 -2.32 -10.93
C ASN A 104 5.34 -3.16 -9.82
N ASP A 105 6.48 -2.73 -9.28
CA ASP A 105 7.29 -3.54 -8.34
C ASP A 105 6.85 -3.42 -6.86
N LEU A 106 5.81 -2.64 -6.56
CA LEU A 106 5.26 -2.56 -5.20
C LEU A 106 4.48 -3.82 -4.88
N ARG A 107 4.90 -4.52 -3.83
CA ARG A 107 4.21 -5.68 -3.25
C ARG A 107 3.63 -5.33 -1.90
N ILE A 108 2.35 -5.63 -1.69
CA ILE A 108 1.69 -5.55 -0.38
C ILE A 108 1.76 -6.93 0.26
N LEU A 109 2.36 -6.98 1.45
CA LEU A 109 2.61 -8.22 2.18
C LEU A 109 1.62 -8.45 3.32
N ARG A 110 1.20 -7.35 3.96
CA ARG A 110 0.30 -7.39 5.13
C ARG A 110 -0.40 -6.07 5.30
N ILE A 111 -1.64 -6.12 5.77
CA ILE A 111 -2.40 -4.94 6.22
C ILE A 111 -2.94 -5.21 7.62
N VAL A 112 -2.67 -4.30 8.53
CA VAL A 112 -3.18 -4.32 9.91
C VAL A 112 -4.11 -3.12 10.10
N GLY A 113 -5.33 -3.39 10.55
CA GLY A 113 -6.26 -2.37 11.00
C GLY A 113 -6.02 -2.02 12.46
N VAL A 114 -5.93 -0.74 12.79
CA VAL A 114 -5.76 -0.23 14.16
C VAL A 114 -7.01 0.52 14.58
N ALA A 115 -7.75 -0.07 15.52
CA ALA A 115 -8.91 0.55 16.15
C ALA A 115 -8.48 1.49 17.29
N LYS A 116 -9.28 2.53 17.53
CA LYS A 116 -9.04 3.54 18.56
C LYS A 116 -9.23 2.98 19.97
#